data_AF-A0A7R8GV92-F1
#
_entry.id   AF-A0A7R8GV92-F1
#
_cell.length_a   1.000
_cell.length_b   1.000
_cell.length_c   1.000
_cell.angle_alpha   90.00
_cell.angle_beta   90.00
_cell.angle_gamma   90.00
#
_symmetry.space_group_name_H-M   'P 1'
#
loop_
_entity.id
_entity.type
_entity.pdbx_description
1 polymer ?
#
loop_
_entity_poly.entity_id
_entity_poly.type
_entity_poly.pdbx_seq_one_letter_code
_entity_poly.pdbx_strand_id
1 'polypeptide(L)'
;MNGPDHLKSDETIKFLEGHGGWEREVLSGGIGLLRDGMGKSVSHALPFEFLAPVVSRFWHKMRGSGLPLCLLSAVFYLFWTPSAGLKTLHLGSCVITTNLQGIRSGFSEIRDSVQAKDEIIDVRILRKTQSLQGTKPADQCCLLHHILRLYLDRVFKNYQPPDHHIFRKVSRLANSLLTIKKDLRLCHAHMSCPCGEEAKEKYSQILSHFEELPPQAVVVKALGELDILLQWMEEAD
;
A
#
# COMPACT_ATOMS: atom_id res chain seq x y z
N MET A 1 -17.55 46.37 14.65
CA MET A 1 -16.23 46.91 15.05
C MET A 1 -15.64 45.94 16.06
N ASN A 2 -14.49 45.36 15.68
CA ASN A 2 -13.42 44.70 16.47
C ASN A 2 -13.86 43.79 17.63
N GLY A 3 -13.57 42.49 17.68
CA GLY A 3 -12.40 41.76 17.21
C GLY A 3 -12.00 40.80 18.36
N PRO A 4 -11.67 39.52 18.11
CA PRO A 4 -11.70 38.46 19.12
C PRO A 4 -10.35 38.25 19.81
N ASP A 5 -10.40 37.85 21.09
CA ASP A 5 -9.23 37.40 21.83
C ASP A 5 -8.83 35.98 21.45
N HIS A 6 -7.54 35.86 21.19
CA HIS A 6 -6.77 34.69 20.85
C HIS A 6 -6.87 33.57 21.90
N LEU A 7 -7.14 32.34 21.46
CA LEU A 7 -6.55 31.16 22.08
C LEU A 7 -5.93 30.28 20.99
N LYS A 8 -4.61 30.38 20.92
CA LYS A 8 -3.70 29.65 20.04
C LYS A 8 -3.48 28.27 20.64
N SER A 9 -4.10 27.22 20.08
CA SER A 9 -3.76 25.83 20.40
C SER A 9 -2.74 25.32 19.38
N ASP A 10 -1.52 25.25 19.88
CA ASP A 10 -0.29 24.81 19.25
C ASP A 10 -0.32 23.28 19.07
N GLU A 11 -0.85 22.79 17.94
CA GLU A 11 -0.71 21.38 17.54
C GLU A 11 -0.59 21.23 16.01
N THR A 12 0.10 22.20 15.41
CA THR A 12 0.67 22.06 14.06
C THR A 12 2.13 21.67 14.23
N ILE A 13 2.65 20.83 13.33
CA ILE A 13 4.07 20.40 13.22
C ILE A 13 4.37 19.03 13.85
N LYS A 14 3.93 17.96 13.17
CA LYS A 14 4.77 16.74 12.94
C LYS A 14 4.62 16.11 11.54
N PHE A 15 3.93 16.77 10.60
CA PHE A 15 3.71 16.20 9.25
C PHE A 15 4.71 16.69 8.18
N LEU A 16 5.55 17.71 8.45
CA LEU A 16 6.29 18.42 7.38
C LEU A 16 7.78 18.75 7.64
N GLU A 17 8.50 18.07 8.54
CA GLU A 17 9.95 18.30 8.73
C GLU A 17 10.86 17.20 8.14
N GLY A 18 10.35 16.28 7.31
CA GLY A 18 11.13 15.14 6.82
C GLY A 18 11.59 15.14 5.37
N HIS A 19 11.17 16.07 4.51
CA HIS A 19 11.35 15.92 3.06
C HIS A 19 11.81 17.19 2.36
N GLY A 20 13.06 17.56 2.61
CA GLY A 20 13.81 18.50 1.79
C GLY A 20 15.30 18.17 1.88
N GLY A 21 15.85 17.47 0.88
CA GLY A 21 17.30 17.31 0.72
C GLY A 21 17.84 15.90 0.82
N TRP A 22 17.42 15.00 -0.08
CA TRP A 22 18.20 13.79 -0.42
C TRP A 22 18.06 13.53 -1.92
N GLU A 23 18.58 14.46 -2.72
CA GLU A 23 18.67 14.34 -4.18
C GLU A 23 20.01 14.93 -4.59
N ARG A 24 21.08 14.17 -4.28
CA ARG A 24 22.43 14.18 -4.86
C ARG A 24 23.38 13.51 -3.87
N GLU A 25 23.62 12.21 -4.08
CA GLU A 25 24.82 11.45 -3.71
C GLU A 25 24.45 9.97 -3.82
N VAL A 26 24.66 9.36 -4.98
CA VAL A 26 25.26 8.01 -5.19
C VAL A 26 25.50 7.87 -6.71
N LEU A 27 26.50 8.57 -7.22
CA LEU A 27 27.16 8.26 -8.50
C LEU A 27 28.67 8.42 -8.30
N SER A 28 29.28 7.49 -7.58
CA SER A 28 30.71 7.17 -7.67
C SER A 28 31.02 6.00 -6.75
N GLY A 29 31.48 4.89 -7.33
CA GLY A 29 31.93 3.73 -6.58
C GLY A 29 31.85 2.44 -7.37
N GLY A 30 32.62 2.36 -8.46
CA GLY A 30 33.03 1.07 -9.01
C GLY A 30 34.14 0.42 -8.16
N ILE A 31 34.51 -0.80 -8.56
CA ILE A 31 35.40 -1.81 -7.92
C ILE A 31 34.55 -2.85 -7.19
N GLY A 32 34.63 -4.15 -7.43
CA GLY A 32 35.55 -4.99 -8.20
C GLY A 32 35.37 -6.42 -7.67
N LEU A 33 35.48 -7.42 -8.55
CA LEU A 33 35.34 -8.85 -8.25
C LEU A 33 36.13 -9.30 -7.01
N LEU A 34 35.53 -10.21 -6.23
CA LEU A 34 36.24 -11.39 -5.74
C LEU A 34 35.35 -12.63 -5.84
N ARG A 35 35.94 -13.65 -6.47
CA ARG A 35 35.48 -15.01 -6.66
C ARG A 35 36.03 -15.85 -5.52
N ASP A 36 35.19 -16.70 -4.94
CA ASP A 36 35.48 -18.01 -4.31
C ASP A 36 34.12 -18.55 -3.84
N GLY A 37 33.77 -19.83 -3.83
CA GLY A 37 34.46 -21.08 -4.07
C GLY A 37 33.40 -22.18 -3.97
N MET A 38 33.67 -23.33 -4.59
CA MET A 38 32.77 -24.47 -4.74
C MET A 38 32.04 -24.92 -3.46
N GLY A 39 30.75 -25.22 -3.62
CA GLY A 39 29.96 -26.04 -2.70
C GLY A 39 28.80 -26.69 -3.45
N LYS A 40 29.05 -27.83 -4.09
CA LYS A 40 27.99 -28.67 -4.68
C LYS A 40 27.15 -29.25 -3.55
N SER A 41 25.85 -28.97 -3.52
CA SER A 41 24.90 -29.81 -2.79
C SER A 41 24.13 -30.64 -3.81
N VAL A 42 24.31 -31.96 -3.72
CA VAL A 42 23.63 -32.95 -4.51
C VAL A 42 22.21 -33.08 -3.96
N SER A 43 21.21 -32.68 -4.74
CA SER A 43 19.82 -33.00 -4.46
C SER A 43 19.59 -34.50 -4.68
N HIS A 44 19.70 -35.30 -3.61
CA HIS A 44 19.05 -36.59 -3.57
C HIS A 44 17.57 -36.37 -3.27
N ALA A 45 16.76 -36.44 -4.31
CA ALA A 45 15.37 -36.83 -4.17
C ALA A 45 15.36 -38.27 -3.62
N LEU A 46 14.86 -38.45 -2.40
CA LEU A 46 14.46 -39.75 -1.87
C LEU A 46 13.06 -39.63 -1.25
N PRO A 47 12.27 -40.71 -1.33
CA PRO A 47 10.82 -40.62 -1.44
C PRO A 47 10.12 -40.46 -0.10
N PHE A 48 8.88 -40.02 -0.23
CA PHE A 48 7.85 -39.92 0.78
C PHE A 48 7.41 -41.30 1.28
N GLU A 49 8.25 -42.00 2.04
CA GLU A 49 7.87 -43.17 2.85
C GLU A 49 8.90 -43.31 3.98
N PHE A 50 8.46 -43.67 5.20
CA PHE A 50 9.22 -43.78 6.45
C PHE A 50 9.26 -42.57 7.40
N LEU A 51 8.09 -41.99 7.70
CA LEU A 51 7.83 -41.41 9.03
C LEU A 51 7.01 -42.36 9.95
N ALA A 52 7.01 -43.66 9.65
CA ALA A 52 6.13 -44.62 10.31
C ALA A 52 6.64 -45.26 11.63
N PRO A 53 7.94 -45.35 12.00
CA PRO A 53 8.27 -46.09 13.23
C PRO A 53 8.58 -45.24 14.47
N VAL A 54 8.65 -43.90 14.41
CA VAL A 54 8.79 -43.08 15.63
C VAL A 54 7.45 -42.77 16.28
N VAL A 55 6.36 -42.67 15.49
CA VAL A 55 5.00 -42.42 16.01
C VAL A 55 4.43 -43.65 16.73
N SER A 56 4.86 -44.86 16.37
CA SER A 56 4.32 -46.10 16.96
C SER A 56 4.72 -46.31 18.43
N ARG A 57 5.89 -45.80 18.86
CA ARG A 57 6.33 -45.95 20.26
C ARG A 57 5.73 -44.91 21.22
N PHE A 58 5.13 -43.85 20.70
CA PHE A 58 4.40 -42.86 21.50
C PHE A 58 2.91 -43.19 21.68
N TRP A 59 2.36 -44.11 20.88
CA TRP A 59 0.92 -44.43 20.90
C TRP A 59 0.51 -45.37 22.06
N HIS A 60 1.43 -46.14 22.65
CA HIS A 60 1.06 -47.13 23.66
C HIS A 60 1.06 -46.62 25.12
N LYS A 61 1.20 -45.31 25.34
CA LYS A 61 1.02 -44.72 26.69
C LYS A 61 0.48 -43.30 26.67
N MET A 62 -0.56 -43.06 25.86
CA MET A 62 -1.44 -41.90 26.06
C MET A 62 -2.89 -42.36 26.22
N ARG A 63 -3.10 -43.14 27.29
CA ARG A 63 -4.44 -43.35 27.85
C ARG A 63 -4.70 -42.19 28.80
N GLY A 64 -5.41 -41.18 28.30
CA GLY A 64 -5.95 -40.08 29.10
C GLY A 64 -5.10 -38.81 29.09
N SER A 65 -5.16 -38.05 28.01
CA SER A 65 -5.23 -36.58 28.09
C SER A 65 -5.60 -36.05 26.72
N GLY A 66 -6.85 -35.61 26.53
CA GLY A 66 -7.29 -34.91 25.32
C GLY A 66 -6.74 -33.48 25.23
N LEU A 67 -6.17 -32.97 26.33
CA LEU A 67 -5.63 -31.63 26.45
C LEU A 67 -4.52 -31.31 25.43
N PRO A 68 -3.47 -32.13 25.24
CA PRO A 68 -2.42 -31.84 24.24
C PRO A 68 -2.94 -31.85 22.80
N LEU A 69 -3.90 -32.72 22.45
CA LEU A 69 -4.51 -32.72 21.12
C LEU A 69 -5.41 -31.50 20.90
N CYS A 70 -6.17 -31.07 21.91
CA CYS A 70 -6.97 -29.85 21.86
C CYS A 70 -6.09 -28.60 21.75
N LEU A 71 -4.97 -28.55 22.47
CA LEU A 71 -4.02 -27.43 22.40
C LEU A 71 -3.35 -27.34 21.02
N LEU A 72 -2.92 -28.47 20.45
CA LEU A 72 -2.36 -28.51 19.09
C LEU A 72 -3.38 -28.10 18.04
N SER A 73 -4.63 -28.55 18.16
CA SER A 73 -5.75 -28.14 17.29
C SER A 73 -6.02 -26.64 17.41
N ALA A 74 -6.11 -26.08 18.61
CA ALA A 74 -6.34 -24.65 18.83
C ALA A 74 -5.18 -23.79 18.29
N VAL A 75 -3.93 -24.21 18.47
CA VAL A 75 -2.76 -23.52 17.91
C VAL A 75 -2.78 -23.58 16.38
N PHE A 76 -3.15 -24.71 15.79
CA PHE A 76 -3.32 -24.87 14.34
C PHE A 76 -4.42 -23.94 13.82
N TYR A 77 -5.58 -23.86 14.49
CA TYR A 77 -6.65 -22.92 14.13
C TYR A 77 -6.25 -21.45 14.24
N LEU A 78 -5.45 -21.08 15.24
CA LEU A 78 -4.92 -19.71 15.39
C LEU A 78 -3.84 -19.38 14.35
N PHE A 79 -3.05 -20.37 13.91
CA PHE A 79 -2.07 -20.20 12.82
C PHE A 79 -2.72 -20.24 11.44
N TRP A 80 -3.87 -20.90 11.29
CA TRP A 80 -4.61 -20.99 10.02
C TRP A 80 -5.52 -19.81 9.74
N THR A 81 -5.66 -18.83 10.65
CA THR A 81 -6.40 -17.62 10.30
C THR A 81 -5.67 -16.94 9.16
N PRO A 82 -6.24 -16.91 7.93
CA PRO A 82 -5.66 -16.12 6.87
C PRO A 82 -5.54 -14.70 7.40
N SER A 83 -4.44 -14.01 7.10
CA SER A 83 -4.26 -12.59 7.43
C SER A 83 -5.42 -11.80 6.84
N ALA A 84 -6.51 -11.67 7.60
CA ALA A 84 -7.79 -11.23 7.11
C ALA A 84 -7.66 -9.76 6.69
N GLY A 85 -7.58 -9.52 5.38
CA GLY A 85 -7.47 -8.19 4.80
C GLY A 85 -6.15 -7.83 4.14
N LEU A 86 -5.14 -8.71 4.15
CA LEU A 86 -3.92 -8.51 3.36
C LEU A 86 -4.16 -8.91 1.89
N LYS A 87 -3.87 -8.00 0.96
CA LYS A 87 -3.86 -8.22 -0.49
C LYS A 87 -2.43 -8.16 -1.00
N THR A 88 -2.04 -9.17 -1.77
CA THR A 88 -0.81 -9.15 -2.56
C THR A 88 -1.11 -8.46 -3.90
N LEU A 89 -0.33 -7.44 -4.21
CA LEU A 89 -0.38 -6.67 -5.45
C LEU A 89 0.77 -7.13 -6.35
N HIS A 90 0.43 -7.61 -7.52
CA HIS A 90 1.38 -7.96 -8.58
C HIS A 90 1.43 -6.79 -9.56
N LEU A 91 2.56 -6.07 -9.57
CA LEU A 91 2.76 -4.85 -10.36
C LEU A 91 3.94 -5.07 -11.31
N GLY A 92 3.77 -6.04 -12.21
CA GLY A 92 4.85 -6.56 -13.05
C GLY A 92 5.88 -7.34 -12.23
N SER A 93 7.13 -6.88 -12.20
CA SER A 93 8.21 -7.50 -11.42
C SER A 93 8.23 -7.06 -9.94
N CYS A 94 7.42 -6.07 -9.57
CA CYS A 94 7.26 -5.64 -8.19
C CYS A 94 6.07 -6.38 -7.57
N VAL A 95 6.29 -7.04 -6.43
CA VAL A 95 5.25 -7.71 -5.65
C VAL A 95 5.27 -7.17 -4.23
N ILE A 96 4.14 -6.63 -3.78
CA ILE A 96 4.00 -6.05 -2.44
C ILE A 96 2.75 -6.58 -1.75
N THR A 97 2.74 -6.61 -0.43
CA THR A 97 1.56 -7.01 0.35
C THR A 97 1.08 -5.86 1.20
N THR A 98 -0.21 -5.54 1.13
CA THR A 98 -0.80 -4.38 1.82
C THR A 98 -2.13 -4.74 2.48
N ASN A 99 -2.51 -4.04 3.54
CA ASN A 99 -3.81 -4.17 4.19
C ASN A 99 -4.88 -3.35 3.43
N LEU A 100 -5.20 -3.76 2.20
CA LEU A 100 -6.14 -3.04 1.36
C LEU A 100 -7.55 -2.99 1.97
N GLN A 101 -7.97 -4.07 2.64
CA GLN A 101 -9.27 -4.13 3.32
C GLN A 101 -9.36 -3.12 4.47
N GLY A 102 -8.30 -2.96 5.26
CA GLY A 102 -8.24 -1.96 6.34
C GLY A 102 -8.34 -0.54 5.81
N ILE A 103 -7.73 -0.26 4.65
CA ILE A 103 -7.81 1.06 3.99
C ILE A 103 -9.24 1.31 3.47
N ARG A 104 -9.85 0.33 2.80
CA ARG A 104 -11.22 0.42 2.30
C ARG A 104 -12.22 0.63 3.44
N SER A 105 -12.10 -0.13 4.51
CA SER A 105 -12.93 0.05 5.72
C SER A 105 -12.74 1.46 6.29
N GLY A 106 -11.50 1.93 6.43
CA GLY A 106 -11.22 3.26 6.96
C GLY A 106 -11.80 4.40 6.10
N PHE A 107 -11.80 4.24 4.77
CA PHE A 107 -12.39 5.23 3.86
C PHE A 107 -13.92 5.19 3.87
N SER A 108 -14.53 4.00 3.95
CA SER A 108 -16.00 3.86 3.97
C SER A 108 -16.67 4.64 5.10
N GLU A 109 -15.98 4.84 6.24
CA GLU A 109 -16.50 5.61 7.37
C GLU A 109 -16.62 7.11 7.08
N ILE A 110 -15.85 7.64 6.14
CA ILE A 110 -15.84 9.08 5.80
C ILE A 110 -16.28 9.36 4.36
N ARG A 111 -16.45 8.32 3.52
CA ARG A 111 -16.74 8.44 2.08
C ARG A 111 -17.92 9.38 1.83
N ASP A 112 -19.06 9.09 2.45
CA ASP A 112 -20.29 9.84 2.20
C ASP A 112 -20.14 11.31 2.64
N SER A 113 -19.41 11.58 3.71
CA SER A 113 -19.10 12.95 4.17
C SER A 113 -18.12 13.71 3.26
N VAL A 114 -17.18 13.00 2.61
CA VAL A 114 -16.24 13.60 1.65
C VAL A 114 -16.95 13.84 0.31
N GLN A 115 -17.64 12.84 -0.23
CA GLN A 115 -18.33 12.91 -1.51
C GLN A 115 -19.51 13.90 -1.49
N ALA A 116 -20.19 14.09 -0.35
CA ALA A 116 -21.21 15.13 -0.22
C ALA A 116 -20.67 16.57 -0.36
N LYS A 117 -19.35 16.77 -0.25
CA LYS A 117 -18.68 18.06 -0.45
C LYS A 117 -18.13 18.24 -1.86
N ASP A 118 -18.22 17.22 -2.71
CA ASP A 118 -17.81 17.32 -4.11
C ASP A 118 -18.96 17.94 -4.93
N GLU A 119 -18.78 19.21 -5.29
CA GLU A 119 -19.78 19.95 -6.08
C GLU A 119 -19.68 19.70 -7.59
N ILE A 120 -18.60 19.06 -8.07
CA ILE A 120 -18.28 18.94 -9.49
C ILE A 120 -18.56 17.52 -9.97
N ILE A 121 -19.81 17.15 -10.20
CA ILE A 121 -20.18 15.75 -10.49
C ILE A 121 -19.82 15.25 -11.90
N ASP A 122 -19.57 16.15 -12.84
CA ASP A 122 -19.36 15.88 -14.27
C ASP A 122 -17.91 15.56 -14.63
N VAL A 123 -16.96 15.92 -13.76
CA VAL A 123 -15.54 15.67 -13.96
C VAL A 123 -15.07 14.51 -13.07
N ARG A 124 -14.35 13.57 -13.69
CA ARG A 124 -13.68 12.46 -13.01
C ARG A 124 -12.18 12.52 -13.26
N ILE A 125 -11.41 12.52 -12.18
CA ILE A 125 -9.93 12.57 -12.22
C ILE A 125 -9.37 11.19 -12.60
N LEU A 126 -9.81 10.15 -11.90
CA LEU A 126 -9.41 8.76 -12.12
C LEU A 126 -10.36 8.06 -13.10
N ARG A 127 -10.17 8.27 -14.41
CA ARG A 127 -11.01 7.62 -15.43
C ARG A 127 -10.56 6.18 -15.68
N LYS A 128 -11.51 5.33 -16.08
CA LYS A 128 -11.28 3.88 -16.30
C LYS A 128 -10.17 3.59 -17.32
N THR A 129 -9.97 4.48 -18.29
CA THR A 129 -8.93 4.38 -19.32
C THR A 129 -7.50 4.41 -18.77
N GLN A 130 -7.28 5.01 -17.59
CA GLN A 130 -5.97 5.04 -16.92
C GLN A 130 -5.85 4.03 -15.75
N SER A 131 -6.75 3.04 -15.68
CA SER A 131 -6.72 2.03 -14.62
C SER A 131 -5.46 1.16 -14.63
N LEU A 132 -5.09 0.62 -13.47
CA LEU A 132 -3.95 -0.29 -13.35
C LEU A 132 -4.15 -1.58 -14.15
N GLN A 133 -5.34 -2.17 -14.10
CA GLN A 133 -5.67 -3.38 -14.85
C GLN A 133 -5.50 -3.20 -16.37
N GLY A 134 -5.86 -2.03 -16.90
CA GLY A 134 -5.69 -1.70 -18.32
C GLY A 134 -4.27 -1.28 -18.71
N THR A 135 -3.30 -1.39 -17.80
CA THR A 135 -1.90 -0.96 -18.00
C THR A 135 -0.98 -2.17 -18.12
N LYS A 136 0.02 -2.10 -19.00
CA LYS A 136 1.05 -3.15 -19.10
C LYS A 136 1.64 -3.47 -17.72
N PRO A 137 1.84 -4.75 -17.36
CA PRO A 137 2.35 -5.13 -16.04
C PRO A 137 3.64 -4.41 -15.64
N ALA A 138 4.58 -4.24 -16.58
CA ALA A 138 5.83 -3.52 -16.33
C ALA A 138 5.64 -2.05 -15.91
N ASP A 139 4.55 -1.41 -16.36
CA ASP A 139 4.26 0.01 -16.15
C ASP A 139 3.33 0.28 -14.95
N GLN A 140 2.63 -0.76 -14.45
CA GLN A 140 1.69 -0.64 -13.33
C GLN A 140 2.35 -0.12 -12.05
N CYS A 141 3.54 -0.60 -11.71
CA CYS A 141 4.26 -0.17 -10.51
C CYS A 141 4.57 1.33 -10.56
N CYS A 142 5.09 1.81 -11.69
CA CYS A 142 5.43 3.22 -11.86
C CYS A 142 4.19 4.11 -11.81
N LEU A 143 3.12 3.70 -12.50
CA LEU A 143 1.84 4.42 -12.50
C LEU A 143 1.27 4.55 -11.08
N LEU A 144 1.18 3.45 -10.33
CA LEU A 144 0.70 3.49 -8.94
C LEU A 144 1.61 4.33 -8.06
N HIS A 145 2.94 4.24 -8.20
CA HIS A 145 3.87 5.05 -7.43
C HIS A 145 3.66 6.56 -7.64
N HIS A 146 3.38 6.98 -8.88
CA HIS A 146 3.07 8.37 -9.20
C HIS A 146 1.69 8.81 -8.68
N ILE A 147 0.66 7.97 -8.79
CA ILE A 147 -0.66 8.27 -8.23
C ILE A 147 -0.58 8.43 -6.69
N LEU A 148 0.09 7.51 -5.99
CA LEU A 148 0.27 7.63 -4.54
C LEU A 148 1.06 8.88 -4.15
N ARG A 149 2.04 9.29 -4.97
CA ARG A 149 2.75 10.56 -4.77
C ARG A 149 1.79 11.74 -4.89
N LEU A 150 0.97 11.80 -5.94
CA LEU A 150 -0.03 12.84 -6.13
C LEU A 150 -0.97 12.94 -4.93
N TYR A 151 -1.51 11.80 -4.47
CA TYR A 151 -2.41 11.77 -3.32
C TYR A 151 -1.74 12.26 -2.03
N LEU A 152 -0.54 11.78 -1.71
CA LEU A 152 0.16 12.16 -0.47
C LEU A 152 0.62 13.62 -0.49
N ASP A 153 1.18 14.08 -1.61
CA ASP A 153 1.80 15.40 -1.71
C ASP A 153 0.76 16.52 -1.94
N ARG A 154 -0.32 16.24 -2.69
CA ARG A 154 -1.30 17.25 -3.13
C ARG A 154 -2.72 17.04 -2.61
N VAL A 155 -3.14 15.84 -2.22
CA VAL A 155 -4.50 15.59 -1.72
C VAL A 155 -4.54 15.58 -0.19
N PHE A 156 -3.92 14.59 0.45
CA PHE A 156 -3.94 14.43 1.91
C PHE A 156 -3.35 15.63 2.65
N LYS A 157 -2.27 16.21 2.11
CA LYS A 157 -1.62 17.39 2.69
C LYS A 157 -2.52 18.63 2.70
N ASN A 158 -3.42 18.76 1.73
CA ASN A 158 -4.23 19.97 1.53
C ASN A 158 -5.68 19.81 2.00
N TYR A 159 -6.14 18.59 2.30
CA TYR A 159 -7.49 18.36 2.83
C TYR A 159 -7.54 18.68 4.33
N GLN A 160 -8.19 19.79 4.69
CA GLN A 160 -8.35 20.25 6.07
C GLN A 160 -9.85 20.31 6.45
N PRO A 161 -10.46 19.18 6.84
CA PRO A 161 -11.85 19.17 7.29
C PRO A 161 -11.95 19.85 8.66
N PRO A 162 -13.03 20.61 8.93
CA PRO A 162 -13.25 21.20 10.25
C PRO A 162 -13.56 20.15 11.32
N ASP A 163 -14.06 18.97 10.91
CA ASP A 163 -14.34 17.86 11.80
C ASP A 163 -13.06 17.08 12.13
N HIS A 164 -12.67 17.11 13.40
CA HIS A 164 -11.49 16.42 13.93
C HIS A 164 -11.57 14.88 13.79
N HIS A 165 -12.76 14.29 13.85
CA HIS A 165 -12.94 12.86 13.59
C HIS A 165 -12.57 12.52 12.14
N ILE A 166 -13.08 13.30 11.18
CA ILE A 166 -12.75 13.14 9.75
C ILE A 166 -11.25 13.36 9.53
N PHE A 167 -10.67 14.42 10.10
CA PHE A 167 -9.24 14.69 10.00
C PHE A 167 -8.40 13.48 10.45
N ARG A 168 -8.70 12.90 11.61
CA ARG A 168 -7.99 11.73 12.13
C ARG A 168 -8.08 10.53 11.19
N LYS A 169 -9.24 10.28 10.57
CA LYS A 169 -9.43 9.19 9.61
C LYS A 169 -8.62 9.42 8.34
N VAL A 170 -8.63 10.65 7.82
CA VAL A 170 -7.81 11.07 6.67
C VAL A 170 -6.32 10.89 6.97
N SER A 171 -5.83 11.26 8.15
CA SER A 171 -4.44 11.02 8.55
C SER A 171 -4.09 9.54 8.59
N ARG A 172 -4.99 8.67 9.08
CA ARG A 172 -4.78 7.22 9.07
C ARG A 172 -4.70 6.67 7.65
N LEU A 173 -5.58 7.11 6.75
CA LEU A 173 -5.55 6.73 5.34
C LEU A 173 -4.24 7.15 4.66
N ALA A 174 -3.79 8.39 4.89
CA ALA A 174 -2.53 8.89 4.37
C ALA A 174 -1.34 8.03 4.85
N ASN A 175 -1.30 7.66 6.13
CA ASN A 175 -0.24 6.81 6.66
C ASN A 175 -0.26 5.39 6.06
N SER A 176 -1.44 4.81 5.87
CA SER A 176 -1.55 3.49 5.23
C SER A 176 -1.05 3.52 3.78
N LEU A 177 -1.43 4.55 3.00
CA LEU A 177 -0.95 4.71 1.61
C LEU A 177 0.53 5.08 1.53
N LEU A 178 1.06 5.77 2.54
CA LEU A 178 2.49 6.06 2.67
C LEU A 178 3.31 4.77 2.81
N THR A 179 2.84 3.78 3.55
CA THR A 179 3.49 2.47 3.65
C THR A 179 3.61 1.81 2.28
N ILE A 180 2.52 1.80 1.50
CA ILE A 180 2.51 1.25 0.14
C ILE A 180 3.51 2.00 -0.76
N LYS A 181 3.51 3.34 -0.70
CA LYS A 181 4.47 4.15 -1.46
C LYS A 181 5.92 3.81 -1.10
N LYS A 182 6.22 3.52 0.18
CA LYS A 182 7.56 3.10 0.61
C LYS A 182 7.95 1.76 -0.01
N ASP A 183 7.04 0.79 -0.06
CA ASP A 183 7.31 -0.51 -0.69
C ASP A 183 7.54 -0.37 -2.21
N LEU A 184 6.76 0.47 -2.90
CA LEU A 184 6.99 0.78 -4.31
C LEU A 184 8.32 1.52 -4.54
N ARG A 185 8.74 2.38 -3.61
CA ARG A 185 10.06 3.02 -3.65
C ARG A 185 11.18 1.98 -3.53
N LEU A 186 11.00 0.93 -2.72
CA LEU A 186 11.95 -0.18 -2.66
C LEU A 186 11.99 -0.93 -3.99
N CYS A 187 10.84 -1.24 -4.61
CA CYS A 187 10.81 -1.83 -5.95
C CYS A 187 11.55 -0.97 -6.98
N HIS A 188 11.38 0.35 -6.95
CA HIS A 188 12.11 1.26 -7.82
C HIS A 188 13.62 1.22 -7.59
N ALA A 189 14.06 1.21 -6.32
CA ALA A 189 15.48 1.08 -5.97
C ALA A 189 16.08 -0.28 -6.41
N HIS A 190 15.27 -1.33 -6.43
CA HIS A 190 15.64 -2.66 -6.91
C HIS A 190 15.46 -2.87 -8.42
N MET A 191 15.18 -1.81 -9.18
CA MET A 191 14.96 -1.86 -10.63
C MET A 191 13.80 -2.78 -11.06
N SER A 192 12.86 -3.09 -10.16
CA SER A 192 11.66 -3.89 -10.43
C SER A 192 10.41 -3.05 -10.69
N CYS A 193 10.60 -1.73 -10.87
CA CYS A 193 9.54 -0.76 -11.13
C CYS A 193 9.94 0.18 -12.30
N PRO A 194 10.02 -0.33 -13.54
CA PRO A 194 10.38 0.49 -14.69
C PRO A 194 9.27 1.50 -15.01
N CYS A 195 9.66 2.64 -15.59
CA CYS A 195 8.73 3.69 -16.00
C CYS A 195 8.77 3.87 -17.53
N GLY A 196 7.97 3.07 -18.23
CA GLY A 196 7.76 3.20 -19.66
C GLY A 196 6.82 4.36 -20.02
N GLU A 197 6.65 4.56 -21.33
CA GLU A 197 5.84 5.67 -21.86
C GLU A 197 4.36 5.55 -21.52
N GLU A 198 3.82 4.33 -21.39
CA GLU A 198 2.41 4.12 -21.05
C GLU A 198 2.09 4.60 -19.62
N ALA A 199 2.97 4.33 -18.65
CA ALA A 199 2.83 4.84 -17.29
C ALA A 199 2.85 6.38 -17.27
N LYS A 200 3.79 6.98 -18.00
CA LYS A 200 3.94 8.45 -18.06
C LYS A 200 2.73 9.10 -18.71
N GLU A 201 2.25 8.57 -19.82
CA GLU A 201 1.11 9.10 -20.56
C GLU A 201 -0.18 9.02 -19.71
N LYS A 202 -0.47 7.86 -19.11
CA LYS A 202 -1.62 7.70 -18.23
C LYS A 202 -1.55 8.60 -17.01
N TYR A 203 -0.38 8.73 -16.39
CA TYR A 203 -0.20 9.65 -15.27
C TYR A 203 -0.37 11.12 -15.70
N SER A 204 0.15 11.49 -16.87
CA SER A 204 -0.01 12.85 -17.43
C SER A 204 -1.48 13.20 -17.62
N GLN A 205 -2.30 12.28 -18.12
CA GLN A 205 -3.74 12.47 -18.28
C GLN A 205 -4.47 12.59 -16.92
N ILE A 206 -4.09 11.78 -15.93
CA ILE A 206 -4.62 11.92 -14.56
C ILE A 206 -4.26 13.30 -13.99
N LEU A 207 -3.00 13.72 -14.19
CA LEU A 207 -2.51 14.99 -13.69
C LEU A 207 -3.19 16.18 -14.40
N SER A 208 -3.46 16.10 -15.70
CA SER A 208 -4.17 17.15 -16.41
C SER A 208 -5.61 17.31 -15.89
N HIS A 209 -6.34 16.21 -15.68
CA HIS A 209 -7.68 16.26 -15.07
C HIS A 209 -7.66 16.80 -13.63
N PHE A 210 -6.58 16.54 -12.89
CA PHE A 210 -6.39 17.12 -11.56
C PHE A 210 -6.15 18.64 -11.65
N GLU A 211 -5.30 19.09 -12.57
CA GLU A 211 -4.91 20.51 -12.69
C GLU A 211 -5.97 21.39 -13.38
N GLU A 212 -6.93 20.79 -14.09
CA GLU A 212 -8.10 21.48 -14.67
C GLU A 212 -9.03 22.07 -13.60
N LEU A 213 -9.00 21.55 -12.37
CA LEU A 213 -9.96 21.90 -11.32
C LEU A 213 -9.41 22.92 -10.30
N PRO A 214 -10.27 23.76 -9.70
CA PRO A 214 -9.85 24.71 -8.67
C PRO A 214 -9.17 24.01 -7.47
N PRO A 215 -8.15 24.62 -6.83
CA PRO A 215 -7.31 23.95 -5.82
C PRO A 215 -8.05 23.31 -4.64
N GLN A 216 -9.15 23.90 -4.15
CA GLN A 216 -9.92 23.31 -3.05
C GLN A 216 -10.87 22.21 -3.54
N ALA A 217 -11.52 22.42 -4.69
CA ALA A 217 -12.45 21.46 -5.26
C ALA A 217 -11.74 20.17 -5.70
N VAL A 218 -10.56 20.28 -6.31
CA VAL A 218 -9.78 19.11 -6.77
C VAL A 218 -9.36 18.21 -5.61
N VAL A 219 -9.00 18.78 -4.46
CA VAL A 219 -8.58 18.01 -3.29
C VAL A 219 -9.75 17.20 -2.74
N VAL A 220 -10.94 17.81 -2.62
CA VAL A 220 -12.15 17.12 -2.17
C VAL A 220 -12.54 16.02 -3.15
N LYS A 221 -12.55 16.32 -4.45
CA LYS A 221 -12.86 15.36 -5.51
C LYS A 221 -11.90 14.18 -5.51
N ALA A 222 -10.59 14.43 -5.56
CA ALA A 222 -9.59 13.37 -5.58
C ALA A 222 -9.69 12.48 -4.33
N LEU A 223 -9.93 13.07 -3.14
CA LEU A 223 -10.16 12.27 -1.94
C LEU A 223 -11.46 11.46 -2.02
N GLY A 224 -12.52 12.03 -2.62
CA GLY A 224 -13.80 11.36 -2.87
C GLY A 224 -13.68 10.19 -3.84
N GLU A 225 -12.73 10.22 -4.76
CA GLU A 225 -12.41 9.16 -5.72
C GLU A 225 -11.42 8.11 -5.18
N LEU A 226 -11.09 8.13 -3.88
CA LEU A 226 -10.15 7.17 -3.30
C LEU A 226 -10.65 5.72 -3.43
N ASP A 227 -11.96 5.47 -3.40
CA ASP A 227 -12.53 4.14 -3.63
C ASP A 227 -12.20 3.59 -5.02
N ILE A 228 -12.13 4.45 -6.05
CA ILE A 228 -11.71 4.08 -7.40
C ILE A 228 -10.24 3.64 -7.40
N LEU A 229 -9.35 4.38 -6.73
CA LEU A 229 -7.95 4.00 -6.61
C LEU A 229 -7.79 2.66 -5.89
N LEU A 230 -8.52 2.46 -4.79
CA LEU A 230 -8.49 1.20 -4.04
C LEU A 230 -9.04 0.05 -4.89
N GLN A 231 -10.04 0.30 -5.73
CA GLN A 231 -10.54 -0.68 -6.68
C GLN A 231 -9.50 -1.04 -7.74
N TRP A 232 -8.76 -0.07 -8.29
CA TRP A 232 -7.68 -0.35 -9.23
C TRP A 232 -6.57 -1.20 -8.62
N MET A 233 -6.27 -1.00 -7.33
CA MET A 233 -5.31 -1.83 -6.61
C MET A 233 -5.86 -3.23 -6.36
N GLU A 234 -7.14 -3.38 -6.06
CA GLU A 234 -7.76 -4.70 -5.90
C GLU A 234 -7.68 -5.53 -7.19
N GLU A 235 -7.95 -4.88 -8.34
CA GLU A 235 -7.97 -5.47 -9.68
C GLU A 235 -6.59 -5.61 -10.34
N ALA A 236 -5.52 -5.18 -9.65
CA ALA A 236 -4.15 -5.37 -10.12
C ALA A 236 -3.70 -6.82 -9.84
N ASP A 237 -3.59 -7.59 -10.92
CA ASP A 237 -3.09 -8.96 -10.99
C ASP A 237 -1.88 -9.06 -11.94
#